data_AF-A0A397EDX4-F1
#
_entry.id   AF-A0A397EDX4-F1
#
_cell.length_a   1.000
_cell.length_b   1.000
_cell.length_c   1.000
_cell.angle_alpha   90.00
_cell.angle_beta   90.00
_cell.angle_gamma   90.00
#
_symmetry.space_group_name_H-M   'P 1'
#
loop_
_entity.id
_entity.type
_entity.pdbx_description
1 polymer ?
#
loop_
_entity_poly.entity_id
_entity_poly.type
_entity_poly.pdbx_seq_one_letter_code
_entity_poly.pdbx_strand_id
1 'polypeptide(L)'
;MDIWSIAKFDDVFQDDVVYVQSEVRAWLVRFESFFQLSTRGGGDAARILGIRGNLIVKGLILAKRVQTMMQTLLQLHLQLNIPMPKRILRPLYHCVEMNKAIEFMLARKNPILGESAALMLRQVAHALTLLLRPIKAKLEASKRFDDTKLDILAAVSVVEDILHTGESFSSTRLTVLSLAIQIALISDDEPKDKKTITPSGEAEARKLVWKLHVLCDFQRKIRLATDCSFLYWSRELLTLFVQDMYSVPENANAIKVLKTAGHEENAVAYYVEAFASFVEEVVEDDLVVPLCMDIENDLRLHVHSVHLEHMETPNPINNADFKVLHYYMDLRPIRIWGKCVDLRDRVTHYLESTFYNLTTVALHDWKTYVCGFV
;
A
#
# COMPACT_ATOMS: atom_id res chain seq x y z
N MET A 1 -17.26 -23.82 5.70
CA MET A 1 -15.95 -23.73 5.03
C MET A 1 -15.06 -24.63 5.83
N ASP A 2 -14.69 -25.78 5.26
CA ASP A 2 -14.10 -26.90 6.00
C ASP A 2 -12.57 -26.81 6.03
N ILE A 3 -11.92 -27.55 6.93
CA ILE A 3 -10.45 -27.58 7.10
C ILE A 3 -9.71 -27.83 5.77
N TRP A 4 -10.29 -28.64 4.88
CA TRP A 4 -9.74 -28.92 3.55
C TRP A 4 -9.75 -27.72 2.61
N SER A 5 -10.72 -26.81 2.79
CA SER A 5 -10.82 -25.60 1.97
C SER A 5 -9.82 -24.52 2.36
N ILE A 6 -9.45 -24.42 3.65
CA ILE A 6 -8.41 -23.47 4.09
C ILE A 6 -7.02 -23.97 3.70
N ALA A 7 -6.72 -25.26 3.81
CA ALA A 7 -5.43 -25.81 3.39
C ALA A 7 -5.15 -25.55 1.89
N LYS A 8 -6.17 -25.69 1.03
CA LYS A 8 -6.06 -25.33 -0.38
C LYS A 8 -5.87 -23.83 -0.60
N PHE A 9 -6.50 -22.99 0.22
CA PHE A 9 -6.34 -21.54 0.17
C PHE A 9 -4.90 -21.14 0.54
N ASP A 10 -4.36 -21.74 1.60
CA ASP A 10 -2.99 -21.56 2.07
C ASP A 10 -1.95 -21.91 1.00
N ASP A 11 -2.19 -22.98 0.25
CA ASP A 11 -1.29 -23.44 -0.80
C ASP A 11 -1.27 -22.49 -2.01
N VAL A 12 -2.41 -21.90 -2.35
CA VAL A 12 -2.52 -20.95 -3.49
C VAL A 12 -2.12 -19.53 -3.09
N PHE A 13 -2.21 -19.17 -1.80
CA PHE A 13 -2.00 -17.82 -1.32
C PHE A 13 -0.63 -17.26 -1.73
N GLN A 14 0.43 -18.04 -1.61
CA GLN A 14 1.77 -17.60 -1.98
C GLN A 14 1.86 -17.24 -3.48
N ASP A 15 1.28 -18.06 -4.36
CA ASP A 15 1.29 -17.82 -5.80
C ASP A 15 0.49 -16.56 -6.17
N ASP A 16 -0.67 -16.37 -5.53
CA ASP A 16 -1.49 -15.18 -5.70
C ASP A 16 -0.74 -13.91 -5.24
N VAL A 17 -0.01 -13.99 -4.12
CA VAL A 17 0.81 -12.87 -3.64
C VAL A 17 1.93 -12.53 -4.63
N VAL A 18 2.64 -13.53 -5.17
CA VAL A 18 3.69 -13.32 -6.18
C VAL A 18 3.10 -12.69 -7.44
N TYR A 19 1.95 -13.17 -7.91
CA TYR A 19 1.25 -12.59 -9.05
C TYR A 19 0.92 -11.11 -8.81
N VAL A 20 0.28 -10.79 -7.69
CA VAL A 20 -0.10 -9.41 -7.36
C VAL A 20 1.14 -8.53 -7.14
N GLN A 21 2.21 -9.06 -6.57
CA GLN A 21 3.48 -8.34 -6.41
C GLN A 21 4.06 -7.91 -7.74
N SER A 22 3.99 -8.76 -8.77
CA SER A 22 4.40 -8.39 -10.13
C SER A 22 3.56 -7.23 -10.69
N GLU A 23 2.24 -7.25 -10.47
CA GLU A 23 1.34 -6.19 -10.90
C GLU A 23 1.59 -4.86 -10.17
N VAL A 24 1.84 -4.92 -8.86
CA VAL A 24 2.17 -3.76 -8.03
C VAL A 24 3.50 -3.15 -8.46
N ARG A 25 4.54 -3.95 -8.68
CA ARG A 25 5.83 -3.48 -9.20
C ARG A 25 5.69 -2.80 -10.57
N ALA A 26 4.95 -3.42 -11.49
CA ALA A 26 4.67 -2.83 -12.79
C ALA A 26 3.87 -1.52 -12.68
N TRP A 27 2.93 -1.44 -11.74
CA TRP A 27 2.18 -0.23 -11.46
C TRP A 27 3.08 0.87 -10.87
N LEU A 28 3.95 0.58 -9.91
CA LEU A 28 4.88 1.54 -9.31
C LEU A 28 5.76 2.21 -10.37
N VAL A 29 6.34 1.43 -11.27
CA VAL A 29 7.19 1.95 -12.36
C VAL A 29 6.39 2.86 -13.30
N ARG A 30 5.19 2.43 -13.70
CA ARG A 30 4.32 3.25 -14.57
C ARG A 30 3.81 4.49 -13.86
N PHE A 31 3.48 4.40 -12.58
CA PHE A 31 3.04 5.55 -11.80
C PHE A 31 4.17 6.57 -11.68
N GLU A 32 5.38 6.13 -11.34
CA GLU A 32 6.54 7.02 -11.26
C GLU A 32 6.81 7.73 -12.59
N SER A 33 6.68 7.04 -13.73
CA SER A 33 6.98 7.63 -15.05
C SER A 33 5.96 8.66 -15.52
N PHE A 34 4.66 8.44 -15.26
CA PHE A 34 3.60 9.39 -15.68
C PHE A 34 3.39 10.55 -14.70
N PHE A 35 3.93 10.45 -13.49
CA PHE A 35 3.89 11.50 -12.45
C PHE A 35 5.29 12.07 -12.18
N GLN A 36 5.97 12.51 -13.24
CA GLN A 36 7.22 13.28 -13.16
C GLN A 36 7.04 14.74 -13.56
N LEU A 37 7.86 15.63 -13.00
CA LEU A 37 7.92 17.04 -13.42
C LEU A 37 8.27 17.19 -14.91
N SER A 38 9.12 16.32 -15.45
CA SER A 38 9.51 16.26 -16.86
C SER A 38 8.36 15.94 -17.82
N THR A 39 7.26 15.35 -17.32
CA THR A 39 6.06 15.08 -18.13
C THR A 39 5.10 16.27 -18.20
N ARG A 40 5.47 17.42 -17.61
CA ARG A 40 4.70 18.67 -17.73
C ARG A 40 4.85 19.24 -19.14
N GLY A 41 3.74 19.47 -19.83
CA GLY A 41 3.69 20.14 -21.14
C GLY A 41 4.18 19.32 -22.34
N GLY A 42 4.60 18.06 -22.15
CA GLY A 42 5.04 17.18 -23.23
C GLY A 42 3.91 16.27 -23.74
N GLY A 43 3.63 16.28 -25.04
CA GLY A 43 2.69 15.37 -25.70
C GLY A 43 1.21 15.75 -25.59
N ASP A 44 0.32 14.83 -25.97
CA ASP A 44 -1.13 15.01 -25.88
C ASP A 44 -1.61 15.02 -24.42
N ALA A 45 -1.97 16.21 -23.93
CA ALA A 45 -2.42 16.44 -22.57
C ALA A 45 -3.67 15.62 -22.21
N ALA A 46 -4.61 15.44 -23.15
CA ALA A 46 -5.83 14.67 -22.88
C ALA A 46 -5.48 13.20 -22.65
N ARG A 47 -4.65 12.61 -23.51
CA ARG A 47 -4.19 11.23 -23.33
C ARG A 47 -3.45 11.02 -22.00
N ILE A 48 -2.59 11.96 -21.61
CA ILE A 48 -1.81 11.88 -20.37
C ILE A 48 -2.73 11.92 -19.14
N LEU A 49 -3.68 12.84 -19.10
CA LEU A 49 -4.67 12.92 -18.01
C LEU A 49 -5.50 11.62 -17.92
N GLY A 50 -5.83 11.02 -19.07
CA GLY A 50 -6.59 9.78 -19.12
C GLY A 50 -5.82 8.62 -18.52
N ILE A 51 -4.53 8.51 -18.86
CA ILE A 51 -3.60 7.52 -18.29
C ILE A 51 -3.42 7.75 -16.79
N ARG A 52 -3.18 8.98 -16.34
CA ARG A 52 -3.03 9.32 -14.92
C ARG A 52 -4.27 8.92 -14.11
N GLY A 53 -5.46 9.24 -14.60
CA GLY A 53 -6.72 8.81 -13.95
C GLY A 53 -6.86 7.29 -13.89
N ASN A 54 -6.50 6.58 -14.95
CA ASN A 54 -6.52 5.10 -14.96
C ASN A 54 -5.49 4.49 -14.00
N LEU A 55 -4.31 5.11 -13.85
CA LEU A 55 -3.29 4.65 -12.92
C LEU A 55 -3.72 4.82 -11.47
N ILE A 56 -4.40 5.92 -11.12
CA ILE A 56 -4.98 6.11 -9.78
C ILE A 56 -6.00 5.03 -9.48
N VAL A 57 -6.94 4.78 -10.41
CA VAL A 57 -7.94 3.73 -10.28
C VAL A 57 -7.28 2.35 -10.14
N LYS A 58 -6.28 2.04 -10.96
CA LYS A 58 -5.54 0.76 -10.89
C LYS A 58 -4.84 0.61 -9.53
N GLY A 59 -4.24 1.67 -9.01
CA GLY A 59 -3.60 1.66 -7.69
C GLY A 59 -4.59 1.33 -6.57
N LEU A 60 -5.79 1.92 -6.61
CA LEU A 60 -6.86 1.61 -5.65
C LEU A 60 -7.34 0.15 -5.76
N ILE A 61 -7.52 -0.36 -6.98
CA ILE A 61 -7.93 -1.76 -7.20
C ILE A 61 -6.87 -2.72 -6.64
N LEU A 62 -5.58 -2.46 -6.92
CA LEU A 62 -4.48 -3.27 -6.40
C LEU A 62 -4.42 -3.24 -4.88
N ALA A 63 -4.48 -2.06 -4.26
CA ALA A 63 -4.50 -1.92 -2.80
C ALA A 63 -5.68 -2.68 -2.18
N LYS A 64 -6.88 -2.53 -2.75
CA LYS A 64 -8.07 -3.23 -2.22
C LYS A 64 -7.97 -4.73 -2.39
N ARG A 65 -7.40 -5.22 -3.50
CA ARG A 65 -7.15 -6.65 -3.73
C ARG A 65 -6.20 -7.20 -2.66
N VAL A 66 -5.05 -6.56 -2.46
CA VAL A 66 -4.06 -6.95 -1.45
C VAL A 66 -4.67 -6.94 -0.04
N GLN A 67 -5.40 -5.88 0.32
CA GLN A 67 -6.09 -5.79 1.61
C GLN A 67 -7.11 -6.91 1.79
N THR A 68 -7.93 -7.18 0.79
CA THR A 68 -8.95 -8.24 0.84
C THR A 68 -8.30 -9.62 0.97
N MET A 69 -7.20 -9.87 0.26
CA MET A 69 -6.44 -11.12 0.38
C MET A 69 -5.93 -11.33 1.81
N MET A 70 -5.29 -10.32 2.40
CA MET A 70 -4.79 -10.40 3.79
C MET A 70 -5.93 -10.60 4.80
N GLN A 71 -6.97 -9.75 4.72
CA GLN A 71 -8.09 -9.80 5.66
C GLN A 71 -8.85 -11.11 5.58
N THR A 72 -9.07 -11.63 4.36
CA THR A 72 -9.76 -12.91 4.17
C THR A 72 -8.94 -14.04 4.77
N LEU A 73 -7.63 -14.10 4.49
CA LEU A 73 -6.74 -15.11 5.06
C LEU A 73 -6.79 -15.10 6.60
N LEU A 74 -6.50 -13.95 7.21
CA LEU A 74 -6.46 -13.83 8.67
C LEU A 74 -7.81 -14.15 9.31
N GLN A 75 -8.90 -13.61 8.75
CA GLN A 75 -10.23 -13.81 9.29
C GLN A 75 -10.67 -15.27 9.18
N LEU A 76 -10.30 -15.99 8.11
CA LEU A 76 -10.60 -17.42 7.97
C LEU A 76 -9.89 -18.26 9.02
N HIS A 77 -8.59 -18.04 9.24
CA HIS A 77 -7.86 -18.73 10.31
C HIS A 77 -8.41 -18.43 11.70
N LEU A 78 -8.75 -17.16 11.96
CA LEU A 78 -9.33 -16.73 13.23
C LEU A 78 -10.71 -17.36 13.47
N GLN A 79 -11.61 -17.32 12.47
CA GLN A 79 -12.97 -17.84 12.61
C GLN A 79 -13.03 -19.36 12.71
N LEU A 80 -12.15 -20.06 11.99
CA LEU A 80 -12.08 -21.53 12.04
C LEU A 80 -11.22 -22.02 13.21
N ASN A 81 -10.53 -21.12 13.91
CA ASN A 81 -9.61 -21.41 15.00
C ASN A 81 -8.52 -22.42 14.59
N ILE A 82 -7.99 -22.24 13.38
CA ILE A 82 -6.94 -23.09 12.79
C ILE A 82 -5.63 -22.32 12.78
N PRO A 83 -4.55 -22.84 13.38
CA PRO A 83 -3.26 -22.16 13.41
C PRO A 83 -2.71 -21.98 12.00
N MET A 84 -2.17 -20.79 11.71
CA MET A 84 -1.54 -20.49 10.43
C MET A 84 -0.19 -21.22 10.30
N PRO A 85 0.10 -21.86 9.16
CA PRO A 85 1.41 -22.43 8.91
C PRO A 85 2.45 -21.33 8.67
N LYS A 86 3.68 -21.53 9.19
CA LYS A 86 4.79 -20.56 9.09
C LYS A 86 5.11 -20.13 7.65
N ARG A 87 4.85 -20.98 6.64
CA ARG A 87 5.09 -20.67 5.22
C ARG A 87 4.32 -19.45 4.71
N ILE A 88 3.17 -19.12 5.32
CA ILE A 88 2.31 -18.00 4.91
C ILE A 88 2.79 -16.66 5.47
N LEU A 89 3.63 -16.67 6.51
CA LEU A 89 4.08 -15.47 7.20
C LEU A 89 4.75 -14.47 6.25
N ARG A 90 5.69 -14.94 5.42
CA ARG A 90 6.42 -14.09 4.47
C ARG A 90 5.53 -13.55 3.34
N PRO A 91 4.67 -14.36 2.69
CA PRO A 91 3.64 -13.84 1.78
C PRO A 91 2.74 -12.77 2.41
N LEU A 92 2.31 -12.96 3.66
CA LEU A 92 1.46 -12.00 4.37
C LEU A 92 2.20 -10.68 4.60
N TYR A 93 3.45 -10.75 5.05
CA TYR A 93 4.33 -9.59 5.20
C TYR A 93 4.50 -8.81 3.88
N HIS A 94 4.74 -9.51 2.76
CA HIS A 94 4.81 -8.87 1.44
C HIS A 94 3.51 -8.16 1.06
N CYS A 95 2.35 -8.65 1.47
CA CYS A 95 1.10 -7.93 1.28
C CYS A 95 1.06 -6.61 2.04
N VAL A 96 1.53 -6.58 3.29
CA VAL A 96 1.62 -5.34 4.07
C VAL A 96 2.57 -4.36 3.36
N GLU A 97 3.74 -4.85 2.94
CA GLU A 97 4.73 -4.07 2.19
C GLU A 97 4.12 -3.48 0.90
N MET A 98 3.42 -4.29 0.09
CA MET A 98 2.77 -3.83 -1.13
C MET A 98 1.76 -2.71 -0.89
N ASN A 99 0.90 -2.85 0.14
CA ASN A 99 -0.06 -1.80 0.49
C ASN A 99 0.64 -0.50 0.87
N LYS A 100 1.72 -0.58 1.66
CA LYS A 100 2.47 0.59 2.08
C LYS A 100 3.32 1.20 0.98
N ALA A 101 3.80 0.40 0.03
CA ALA A 101 4.44 0.90 -1.17
C ALA A 101 3.46 1.72 -2.04
N ILE A 102 2.22 1.25 -2.20
CA ILE A 102 1.17 1.99 -2.93
C ILE A 102 0.85 3.32 -2.22
N GLU A 103 0.63 3.28 -0.91
CA GLU A 103 0.36 4.47 -0.08
C GLU A 103 1.50 5.49 -0.19
N PHE A 104 2.74 5.05 0.03
CA PHE A 104 3.93 5.88 -0.05
C PHE A 104 4.08 6.52 -1.43
N MET A 105 3.81 5.77 -2.50
CA MET A 105 3.97 6.28 -3.86
C MET A 105 3.00 7.43 -4.16
N LEU A 106 1.74 7.30 -3.73
CA LEU A 106 0.74 8.35 -3.88
C LEU A 106 1.06 9.56 -3.01
N ALA A 107 1.49 9.35 -1.76
CA ALA A 107 1.91 10.42 -0.86
C ALA A 107 3.11 11.21 -1.43
N ARG A 108 4.13 10.52 -1.95
CA ARG A 108 5.32 11.12 -2.57
C ARG A 108 4.96 11.97 -3.80
N LYS A 109 3.91 11.63 -4.54
CA LYS A 109 3.47 12.38 -5.75
C LYS A 109 2.31 13.32 -5.51
N ASN A 110 1.96 13.57 -4.24
CA ASN A 110 0.83 14.42 -3.87
C ASN A 110 0.84 15.82 -4.52
N PRO A 111 1.99 16.52 -4.68
CA PRO A 111 2.01 17.82 -5.36
C PRO A 111 1.50 17.77 -6.81
N ILE A 112 1.96 16.78 -7.59
CA ILE A 112 1.57 16.62 -8.99
C ILE A 112 0.13 16.12 -9.10
N LEU A 113 -0.29 15.27 -8.16
CA LEU A 113 -1.68 14.79 -8.07
C LEU A 113 -2.64 15.95 -7.79
N GLY A 114 -2.32 16.84 -6.85
CA GLY A 114 -3.14 18.01 -6.53
C GLY A 114 -3.37 18.93 -7.72
N GLU A 115 -2.31 19.21 -8.50
CA GLU A 115 -2.41 20.03 -9.71
C GLU A 115 -3.25 19.38 -10.83
N SER A 116 -3.17 18.04 -10.97
CA SER A 116 -3.81 17.33 -12.09
C SER A 116 -5.20 16.78 -11.78
N ALA A 117 -5.63 16.77 -10.51
CA ALA A 117 -6.88 16.18 -10.05
C ALA A 117 -8.11 16.75 -10.76
N ALA A 118 -8.28 18.09 -10.73
CA ALA A 118 -9.42 18.75 -11.37
C ALA A 118 -9.46 18.52 -12.88
N LEU A 119 -8.30 18.50 -13.54
CA LEU A 119 -8.18 18.25 -14.97
C LEU A 119 -8.56 16.81 -15.35
N MET A 120 -8.19 15.83 -14.53
CA MET A 120 -8.62 14.44 -14.72
C MET A 120 -10.13 14.30 -14.58
N LEU A 121 -10.74 14.94 -13.57
CA LEU A 121 -12.19 14.94 -13.39
C LEU A 121 -12.91 15.58 -14.58
N ARG A 122 -12.41 16.74 -15.05
CA ARG A 122 -12.95 17.44 -16.22
C ARG A 122 -12.89 16.60 -17.49
N GLN A 123 -11.82 15.83 -17.67
CA GLN A 123 -11.72 14.93 -18.81
C GLN A 123 -12.79 13.82 -18.78
N VAL A 124 -13.03 13.21 -17.61
CA VAL A 124 -14.06 12.17 -17.49
C VAL A 124 -15.45 12.76 -17.66
N ALA A 125 -15.70 13.95 -17.11
CA ALA A 125 -16.94 14.71 -17.32
C ALA A 125 -17.16 15.00 -18.82
N HIS A 126 -16.13 15.47 -19.52
CA HIS A 126 -16.22 15.73 -20.96
C HIS A 126 -16.53 14.47 -21.78
N ALA A 127 -15.90 13.34 -21.47
CA ALA A 127 -16.19 12.07 -22.13
C ALA A 127 -17.66 11.63 -21.92
N LEU A 128 -18.20 11.88 -20.73
CA LEU A 128 -19.60 11.59 -20.41
C LEU A 128 -20.56 12.53 -21.15
N THR A 129 -20.26 13.83 -21.24
CA THR A 129 -21.04 14.78 -22.04
C THR A 129 -21.07 14.38 -23.52
N LEU A 130 -19.92 13.99 -24.09
CA LEU A 130 -19.85 13.53 -25.49
C LEU A 130 -20.69 12.27 -25.73
N LEU A 131 -20.80 11.39 -24.75
CA LEU A 131 -21.60 10.18 -24.84
C LEU A 131 -23.11 10.47 -24.82
N LEU A 132 -23.55 11.49 -24.07
CA LEU A 132 -24.97 11.86 -23.96
C LEU A 132 -25.44 12.84 -25.05
N ARG A 133 -24.53 13.57 -25.67
CA ARG A 133 -24.84 14.57 -26.72
C ARG A 133 -25.70 14.03 -27.88
N PRO A 134 -25.47 12.81 -28.42
CA PRO A 134 -26.33 12.25 -29.47
C PRO A 134 -27.75 11.95 -28.98
N ILE A 135 -27.90 11.53 -27.71
CA ILE A 135 -29.20 11.24 -27.10
C ILE A 135 -30.01 12.55 -27.01
N LYS A 136 -29.38 13.62 -26.50
CA LYS A 136 -29.99 14.95 -26.44
C LYS A 136 -30.45 15.43 -27.82
N ALA A 137 -29.55 15.41 -28.81
CA ALA A 137 -29.84 15.87 -30.16
C ALA A 137 -31.01 15.08 -30.81
N LYS A 138 -31.10 13.77 -30.55
CA LYS A 138 -32.21 12.93 -31.03
C LYS A 138 -33.53 13.31 -30.37
N LEU A 139 -33.54 13.59 -29.07
CA LEU A 139 -34.73 13.95 -28.31
C LEU A 139 -35.24 15.35 -28.67
N GLU A 140 -34.34 16.34 -28.83
CA GLU A 140 -34.69 17.70 -29.25
C GLU A 140 -35.22 17.76 -30.70
N ALA A 141 -34.74 16.88 -31.58
CA ALA A 141 -35.24 16.76 -32.94
C ALA A 141 -36.61 16.05 -33.02
N SER A 142 -37.07 15.40 -31.95
CA SER A 142 -38.36 14.72 -31.93
C SER A 142 -39.51 15.74 -31.92
N LYS A 143 -40.46 15.57 -32.84
CA LYS A 143 -41.67 16.40 -32.92
C LYS A 143 -42.80 15.91 -32.00
N ARG A 144 -42.68 14.70 -31.44
CA ARG A 144 -43.66 14.10 -30.53
C ARG A 144 -42.96 13.73 -29.23
N PHE A 145 -43.45 14.28 -28.13
CA PHE A 145 -42.99 13.97 -26.80
C PHE A 145 -44.02 13.06 -26.12
N ASP A 146 -43.52 11.97 -25.56
CA ASP A 146 -44.21 11.16 -24.56
C ASP A 146 -43.69 11.57 -23.18
N ASP A 147 -44.40 11.27 -22.10
CA ASP A 147 -43.99 11.62 -20.73
C ASP A 147 -42.59 11.03 -20.43
N THR A 148 -42.30 9.82 -20.91
CA THR A 148 -40.98 9.18 -20.81
C THR A 148 -39.88 9.99 -21.53
N LYS A 149 -40.17 10.52 -22.73
CA LYS A 149 -39.20 11.31 -23.50
C LYS A 149 -38.92 12.66 -22.85
N LEU A 150 -39.92 13.26 -22.22
CA LEU A 150 -39.76 14.49 -21.45
C LEU A 150 -38.87 14.23 -20.22
N ASP A 151 -39.10 13.13 -19.51
CA ASP A 151 -38.28 12.74 -18.36
C ASP A 151 -36.82 12.46 -18.76
N ILE A 152 -36.59 11.74 -19.85
CA ILE A 152 -35.24 11.47 -20.38
C ILE A 152 -34.56 12.79 -20.79
N LEU A 153 -35.25 13.68 -21.50
CA LEU A 153 -34.69 14.97 -21.91
C LEU A 153 -34.33 15.83 -20.69
N ALA A 154 -35.22 15.91 -19.71
CA ALA A 154 -34.97 16.62 -18.45
C ALA A 154 -33.77 16.03 -17.71
N ALA A 155 -33.67 14.70 -17.63
CA ALA A 155 -32.54 14.01 -17.01
C ALA A 155 -31.21 14.32 -17.72
N VAL A 156 -31.18 14.31 -19.06
CA VAL A 156 -29.98 14.66 -19.84
C VAL A 156 -29.58 16.13 -19.61
N SER A 157 -30.54 17.05 -19.54
CA SER A 157 -30.27 18.46 -19.18
C SER A 157 -29.67 18.58 -17.78
N VAL A 158 -30.21 17.88 -16.79
CA VAL A 158 -29.65 17.85 -15.43
C VAL A 158 -28.22 17.31 -15.43
N VAL A 159 -27.93 16.27 -16.21
CA VAL A 159 -26.56 15.75 -16.33
C VAL A 159 -25.63 16.80 -16.92
N GLU A 160 -26.00 17.44 -18.02
CA GLU A 160 -25.18 18.49 -18.64
C GLU A 160 -24.93 19.64 -17.66
N ASP A 161 -25.96 20.12 -16.97
CA ASP A 161 -25.82 21.16 -15.96
C ASP A 161 -24.82 20.74 -14.88
N ILE A 162 -24.97 19.54 -14.29
CA ILE A 162 -24.03 19.04 -13.28
C ILE A 162 -22.59 18.94 -13.83
N LEU A 163 -22.41 18.50 -15.07
CA LEU A 163 -21.07 18.39 -15.66
C LEU A 163 -20.45 19.76 -16.01
N HIS A 164 -21.27 20.81 -16.21
CA HIS A 164 -20.81 22.15 -16.61
C HIS A 164 -20.71 23.17 -15.45
N THR A 165 -21.56 23.10 -14.41
CA THR A 165 -21.63 24.15 -13.37
C THR A 165 -20.44 24.17 -12.40
N GLY A 166 -19.53 23.18 -12.42
CA GLY A 166 -18.38 23.23 -11.52
C GLY A 166 -17.33 22.14 -11.70
N GLU A 167 -16.11 22.44 -11.25
CA GLU A 167 -14.95 21.56 -11.33
C GLU A 167 -14.87 20.52 -10.18
N SER A 168 -15.71 20.69 -9.15
CA SER A 168 -15.76 19.81 -7.97
C SER A 168 -17.04 18.95 -7.95
N PHE A 169 -16.89 17.66 -7.66
CA PHE A 169 -17.98 16.70 -7.66
C PHE A 169 -18.31 16.23 -6.24
N SER A 170 -19.06 17.04 -5.48
CA SER A 170 -19.52 16.62 -4.15
C SER A 170 -20.35 15.31 -4.20
N SER A 171 -20.44 14.60 -3.08
CA SER A 171 -21.19 13.33 -2.99
C SER A 171 -22.66 13.48 -3.41
N THR A 172 -23.32 14.59 -3.09
CA THR A 172 -24.70 14.87 -3.52
C THR A 172 -24.78 15.05 -5.04
N ARG A 173 -23.91 15.86 -5.64
CA ARG A 173 -23.83 16.05 -7.11
C ARG A 173 -23.61 14.72 -7.83
N LEU A 174 -22.71 13.88 -7.33
CA LEU A 174 -22.45 12.56 -7.90
C LEU A 174 -23.63 11.59 -7.76
N THR A 175 -24.40 11.70 -6.68
CA THR A 175 -25.61 10.90 -6.47
C THR A 175 -26.70 11.31 -7.46
N VAL A 176 -26.96 12.62 -7.59
CA VAL A 176 -27.91 13.15 -8.58
C VAL A 176 -27.48 12.81 -10.01
N LEU A 177 -26.19 12.95 -10.33
CA LEU A 177 -25.62 12.55 -11.62
C LEU A 177 -25.87 11.07 -11.91
N SER A 178 -25.68 10.19 -10.92
CA SER A 178 -25.89 8.75 -11.09
C SER A 178 -27.36 8.42 -11.35
N LEU A 179 -28.29 9.06 -10.64
CA LEU A 179 -29.73 8.89 -10.84
C LEU A 179 -30.18 9.44 -12.20
N ALA A 180 -29.73 10.64 -12.56
CA ALA A 180 -30.08 11.26 -13.84
C ALA A 180 -29.55 10.45 -15.03
N ILE A 181 -28.37 9.84 -14.91
CA ILE A 181 -27.83 8.94 -15.96
C ILE A 181 -28.62 7.64 -16.06
N GLN A 182 -29.08 7.09 -14.94
CA GLN A 182 -29.97 5.92 -14.98
C GLN A 182 -31.26 6.24 -15.75
N ILE A 183 -31.87 7.40 -15.48
CA ILE A 183 -33.08 7.86 -16.19
C ILE A 183 -32.79 8.15 -17.66
N ALA A 184 -31.69 8.85 -17.95
CA ALA A 184 -31.27 9.21 -19.32
C ALA A 184 -30.98 7.99 -20.21
N LEU A 185 -30.68 6.83 -19.60
CA LEU A 185 -30.38 5.58 -20.29
C LEU A 185 -31.54 4.58 -20.23
N ILE A 186 -32.70 4.97 -19.72
CA ILE A 186 -33.92 4.15 -19.83
C ILE A 186 -34.19 3.96 -21.32
N SER A 187 -34.22 2.70 -21.74
CA SER A 187 -34.52 2.35 -23.13
C SER A 187 -35.99 2.69 -23.40
N ASP A 188 -36.23 3.59 -24.36
CA ASP A 188 -37.57 4.01 -24.80
C ASP A 188 -38.19 3.03 -25.84
N ASP A 189 -37.55 1.88 -26.10
CA ASP A 189 -37.98 0.97 -27.16
C ASP A 189 -38.89 -0.15 -26.63
N GLU A 190 -40.18 -0.07 -27.02
CA GLU A 190 -40.96 -1.27 -27.34
C GLU A 190 -40.18 -2.16 -28.34
N PRO A 191 -40.37 -3.49 -28.31
CA PRO A 191 -39.45 -4.47 -28.88
C PRO A 191 -39.59 -4.62 -30.41
N LYS A 192 -39.48 -3.54 -31.19
CA LYS A 192 -39.55 -3.60 -32.66
C LYS A 192 -38.29 -3.19 -33.41
N ASP A 193 -37.40 -2.39 -32.83
CA ASP A 193 -36.12 -2.06 -33.50
C ASP A 193 -34.93 -2.09 -32.52
N LYS A 194 -34.27 -3.25 -32.47
CA LYS A 194 -33.13 -3.61 -31.62
C LYS A 194 -31.82 -2.84 -31.90
N LYS A 195 -31.86 -1.55 -32.28
CA LYS A 195 -30.67 -0.87 -32.86
C LYS A 195 -30.33 0.55 -32.40
N THR A 196 -30.92 1.12 -31.36
CA THR A 196 -30.60 2.54 -31.04
C THR A 196 -29.96 2.85 -29.69
N ILE A 197 -29.73 1.86 -28.82
CA ILE A 197 -28.72 1.97 -27.77
C ILE A 197 -27.86 0.72 -27.89
N THR A 198 -26.64 0.87 -28.39
CA THR A 198 -25.69 -0.24 -28.30
C THR A 198 -25.49 -0.51 -26.80
N PRO A 199 -25.62 -1.75 -26.32
CA PRO A 199 -25.37 -2.11 -24.90
C PRO A 199 -23.97 -1.69 -24.42
N SER A 200 -23.08 -1.36 -25.36
CA SER A 200 -21.80 -0.70 -25.14
C SER A 200 -21.92 0.69 -24.50
N GLY A 201 -22.80 1.57 -24.98
CA GLY A 201 -22.88 2.97 -24.51
C GLY A 201 -23.32 3.11 -23.05
N GLU A 202 -24.29 2.30 -22.63
CA GLU A 202 -24.78 2.28 -21.25
C GLU A 202 -23.70 1.76 -20.28
N ALA A 203 -22.97 0.70 -20.66
CA ALA A 203 -21.85 0.19 -19.89
C ALA A 203 -20.71 1.22 -19.78
N GLU A 204 -20.40 1.93 -20.85
CA GLU A 204 -19.39 2.99 -20.84
C GLU A 204 -19.82 4.19 -19.97
N ALA A 205 -21.08 4.61 -20.03
CA ALA A 205 -21.60 5.67 -19.15
C ALA A 205 -21.45 5.29 -17.67
N ARG A 206 -21.84 4.07 -17.29
CA ARG A 206 -21.66 3.56 -15.92
C ARG A 206 -20.19 3.55 -15.50
N LYS A 207 -19.28 3.12 -16.37
CA LYS A 207 -17.83 3.13 -16.10
C LYS A 207 -17.32 4.55 -15.88
N LEU A 208 -17.74 5.53 -16.68
CA LEU A 208 -17.33 6.93 -16.54
C LEU A 208 -17.83 7.54 -15.22
N VAL A 209 -19.09 7.29 -14.86
CA VAL A 209 -19.67 7.72 -13.57
C VAL A 209 -18.93 7.09 -12.40
N TRP A 210 -18.70 5.77 -12.44
CA TRP A 210 -17.92 5.09 -11.42
C TRP A 210 -16.50 5.66 -11.31
N LYS A 211 -15.86 5.94 -12.43
CA LYS A 211 -14.53 6.56 -12.46
C LYS A 211 -14.55 7.97 -11.84
N LEU A 212 -15.58 8.78 -12.06
CA LEU A 212 -15.77 10.07 -11.36
C LEU A 212 -15.88 9.89 -9.85
N HIS A 213 -16.69 8.95 -9.38
CA HIS A 213 -16.84 8.62 -7.96
C HIS A 213 -15.51 8.20 -7.30
N VAL A 214 -14.72 7.40 -8.01
CA VAL A 214 -13.40 6.99 -7.52
C VAL A 214 -12.42 8.16 -7.50
N LEU A 215 -12.33 8.91 -8.59
CA LEU A 215 -11.35 9.99 -8.73
C LEU A 215 -11.66 11.22 -7.88
N CYS A 216 -12.91 11.48 -7.52
CA CYS A 216 -13.22 12.64 -6.69
C CYS A 216 -12.74 12.48 -5.24
N ASP A 217 -12.58 11.24 -4.78
CA ASP A 217 -12.29 10.90 -3.38
C ASP A 217 -11.18 9.84 -3.28
N PHE A 218 -10.30 9.81 -4.27
CA PHE A 218 -9.29 8.75 -4.39
C PHE A 218 -8.33 8.72 -3.20
N GLN A 219 -7.95 9.89 -2.67
CA GLN A 219 -7.01 9.97 -1.54
C GLN A 219 -7.57 9.26 -0.30
N ARG A 220 -8.84 9.51 0.05
CA ARG A 220 -9.49 8.84 1.18
C ARG A 220 -9.68 7.35 0.90
N LYS A 221 -10.13 6.99 -0.30
CA LYS A 221 -10.32 5.58 -0.69
C LYS A 221 -9.02 4.79 -0.64
N ILE A 222 -7.91 5.38 -1.07
CA ILE A 222 -6.57 4.78 -0.98
C ILE A 222 -6.17 4.60 0.47
N ARG A 223 -6.28 5.63 1.32
CA ARG A 223 -5.97 5.50 2.75
C ARG A 223 -6.74 4.34 3.40
N LEU A 224 -8.03 4.21 3.11
CA LEU A 224 -8.86 3.11 3.62
C LEU A 224 -8.47 1.74 3.03
N ALA A 225 -8.03 1.69 1.77
CA ALA A 225 -7.62 0.46 1.12
C ALA A 225 -6.22 -0.01 1.55
N THR A 226 -5.33 0.92 1.92
CA THR A 226 -3.98 0.63 2.42
C THR A 226 -3.92 0.59 3.95
N ASP A 227 -5.07 0.70 4.61
CA ASP A 227 -5.16 0.59 6.06
C ASP A 227 -4.87 -0.85 6.51
N CYS A 228 -3.91 -0.96 7.43
CA CYS A 228 -3.44 -2.19 8.04
C CYS A 228 -3.72 -2.23 9.55
N SER A 229 -4.56 -1.31 10.05
CA SER A 229 -5.01 -1.25 11.45
C SER A 229 -5.58 -2.57 11.97
N PHE A 230 -6.18 -3.39 11.10
CA PHE A 230 -6.67 -4.73 11.47
C PHE A 230 -5.60 -5.65 12.07
N LEU A 231 -4.31 -5.43 11.78
CA LEU A 231 -3.19 -6.17 12.38
C LEU A 231 -3.05 -5.92 13.88
N TYR A 232 -3.65 -4.85 14.43
CA TYR A 232 -3.76 -4.63 15.87
C TYR A 232 -4.38 -5.84 16.58
N TRP A 233 -5.40 -6.45 15.98
CA TRP A 233 -6.11 -7.61 16.53
C TRP A 233 -5.33 -8.93 16.36
N SER A 234 -4.20 -8.91 15.66
CA SER A 234 -3.31 -10.05 15.45
C SER A 234 -1.87 -9.62 15.68
N ARG A 235 -1.65 -8.90 16.79
CA ARG A 235 -0.38 -8.25 17.12
C ARG A 235 0.78 -9.23 17.27
N GLU A 236 0.51 -10.49 17.60
CA GLU A 236 1.53 -11.55 17.70
C GLU A 236 2.23 -11.81 16.36
N LEU A 237 1.60 -11.47 15.23
CA LEU A 237 2.23 -11.54 13.91
C LEU A 237 3.38 -10.55 13.76
N LEU A 238 3.37 -9.45 14.51
CA LEU A 238 4.42 -8.44 14.44
C LEU A 238 5.77 -9.00 14.88
N THR A 239 5.81 -9.69 16.03
CA THR A 239 6.98 -10.42 16.55
C THR A 239 7.52 -11.37 15.48
N LEU A 240 6.65 -12.17 14.88
CA LEU A 240 7.04 -13.13 13.85
C LEU A 240 7.57 -12.45 12.59
N PHE A 241 7.00 -11.31 12.18
CA PHE A 241 7.51 -10.53 11.05
C PHE A 241 8.91 -9.99 11.35
N VAL A 242 9.13 -9.37 12.52
CA VAL A 242 10.44 -8.82 12.88
C VAL A 242 11.51 -9.92 12.95
N GLN A 243 11.18 -11.08 13.50
CA GLN A 243 12.08 -12.24 13.52
C GLN A 243 12.41 -12.75 12.11
N ASP A 244 11.43 -12.90 11.21
CA ASP A 244 11.68 -13.30 9.82
C ASP A 244 12.52 -12.26 9.07
N MET A 245 12.27 -10.97 9.31
CA MET A 245 13.06 -9.89 8.73
C MET A 245 14.51 -9.92 9.21
N TYR A 246 14.73 -10.13 10.51
CA TYR A 246 16.06 -10.27 11.08
C TYR A 246 16.83 -11.45 10.47
N SER A 247 16.13 -12.53 10.14
CA SER A 247 16.72 -13.70 9.46
C SER A 247 17.20 -13.42 8.03
N VAL A 248 16.66 -12.39 7.36
CA VAL A 248 17.03 -11.99 5.99
C VAL A 248 17.44 -10.51 5.96
N PRO A 249 18.72 -10.19 6.27
CA PRO A 249 19.21 -8.81 6.38
C PRO A 249 19.02 -7.96 5.11
N GLU A 250 18.96 -8.56 3.92
CA GLU A 250 18.69 -7.86 2.66
C GLU A 250 17.34 -7.10 2.67
N ASN A 251 16.38 -7.58 3.48
CA ASN A 251 15.05 -7.01 3.61
C ASN A 251 14.95 -5.96 4.74
N ALA A 252 16.09 -5.54 5.33
CA ALA A 252 16.12 -4.56 6.42
C ALA A 252 15.31 -3.28 6.11
N ASN A 253 15.29 -2.84 4.85
CA ASN A 253 14.53 -1.65 4.44
C ASN A 253 13.02 -1.74 4.69
N ALA A 254 12.47 -2.95 4.67
CA ALA A 254 11.04 -3.14 4.80
C ALA A 254 10.57 -3.05 6.28
N ILE A 255 11.49 -2.81 7.23
CA ILE A 255 11.16 -2.42 8.61
C ILE A 255 10.38 -1.11 8.69
N LYS A 256 10.50 -0.28 7.64
CA LYS A 256 9.74 0.96 7.50
C LYS A 256 8.23 0.72 7.40
N VAL A 257 7.80 -0.50 7.07
CA VAL A 257 6.39 -0.90 7.07
C VAL A 257 5.80 -0.84 8.47
N LEU A 258 6.59 -1.10 9.52
CA LEU A 258 6.16 -1.05 10.91
C LEU A 258 5.62 0.33 11.31
N LYS A 259 6.15 1.41 10.72
CA LYS A 259 5.71 2.81 10.95
C LYS A 259 4.21 3.04 10.69
N THR A 260 3.56 2.18 9.91
CA THR A 260 2.27 2.48 9.28
C THR A 260 1.12 1.56 9.69
N ALA A 261 1.34 0.69 10.69
CA ALA A 261 0.27 -0.11 11.31
C ALA A 261 -0.56 0.67 12.33
N GLY A 262 -0.19 1.91 12.67
CA GLY A 262 -1.00 2.79 13.49
C GLY A 262 -1.77 3.76 12.63
N HIS A 263 -3.10 3.58 12.51
CA HIS A 263 -4.07 4.67 12.37
C HIS A 263 -5.50 4.13 12.46
N GLU A 264 -6.12 4.34 13.62
CA GLU A 264 -7.57 4.50 13.69
C GLU A 264 -7.79 5.91 14.27
N GLU A 265 -8.51 6.78 13.56
CA GLU A 265 -8.81 8.16 14.03
C GLU A 265 -9.68 8.17 15.30
N ASN A 266 -10.22 7.02 15.72
CA ASN A 266 -11.20 6.88 16.80
C ASN A 266 -10.76 5.94 17.93
N ALA A 267 -9.51 5.46 17.95
CA ALA A 267 -9.06 4.59 19.04
C ALA A 267 -8.87 5.40 20.32
N VAL A 268 -9.48 4.95 21.43
CA VAL A 268 -9.28 5.49 22.77
C VAL A 268 -7.77 5.57 23.03
N ALA A 269 -7.27 6.74 23.41
CA ALA A 269 -5.82 7.04 23.52
C ALA A 269 -5.00 5.94 24.22
N TYR A 270 -5.61 5.28 25.22
CA TYR A 270 -5.03 4.15 25.95
C TYR A 270 -4.67 2.93 25.07
N TYR A 271 -5.53 2.51 24.14
CA TYR A 271 -5.25 1.35 23.29
C TYR A 271 -4.12 1.62 22.29
N VAL A 272 -4.01 2.86 21.84
CA VAL A 272 -2.94 3.31 20.94
C VAL A 272 -1.61 3.33 21.67
N GLU A 273 -1.59 3.82 22.91
CA GLU A 273 -0.39 3.83 23.75
C GLU A 273 0.09 2.41 24.08
N ALA A 274 -0.82 1.52 24.49
CA ALA A 274 -0.48 0.14 24.77
C ALA A 274 0.06 -0.60 23.54
N PHE A 275 -0.47 -0.32 22.34
CA PHE A 275 0.08 -0.87 21.11
C PHE A 275 1.45 -0.29 20.76
N ALA A 276 1.64 1.01 20.98
CA ALA A 276 2.92 1.66 20.75
C ALA A 276 4.02 1.04 21.62
N SER A 277 3.74 0.84 22.91
CA SER A 277 4.64 0.14 23.83
C SER A 277 4.94 -1.27 23.37
N PHE A 278 3.93 -2.03 22.94
CA PHE A 278 4.13 -3.38 22.40
C PHE A 278 5.03 -3.40 21.14
N VAL A 279 4.82 -2.47 20.19
CA VAL A 279 5.68 -2.37 18.99
C VAL A 279 7.11 -2.02 19.38
N GLU A 280 7.29 -1.13 20.35
CA GLU A 280 8.62 -0.77 20.87
C GLU A 280 9.33 -1.95 21.52
N GLU A 281 8.63 -2.72 22.37
CA GLU A 281 9.16 -3.94 23.00
C GLU A 281 9.60 -4.96 21.95
N VAL A 282 8.76 -5.24 20.94
CA VAL A 282 9.10 -6.17 19.85
C VAL A 282 10.33 -5.70 19.06
N VAL A 283 10.45 -4.41 18.79
CA VAL A 283 11.62 -3.88 18.07
C VAL A 283 12.88 -3.95 18.92
N GLU A 284 12.79 -3.69 20.22
CA GLU A 284 13.94 -3.81 21.10
C GLU A 284 14.39 -5.28 21.24
N ASP A 285 13.45 -6.18 21.55
CA ASP A 285 13.73 -7.58 21.90
C ASP A 285 14.07 -8.46 20.68
N ASP A 286 13.37 -8.29 19.55
CA ASP A 286 13.54 -9.17 18.37
C ASP A 286 14.47 -8.59 17.30
N LEU A 287 14.87 -7.31 17.41
CA LEU A 287 15.77 -6.67 16.45
C LEU A 287 16.98 -6.02 17.09
N VAL A 288 16.81 -5.07 18.02
CA VAL A 288 17.93 -4.27 18.54
C VAL A 288 18.87 -5.13 19.37
N VAL A 289 18.35 -5.88 20.34
CA VAL A 289 19.16 -6.75 21.21
C VAL A 289 19.89 -7.84 20.40
N PRO A 290 19.22 -8.61 19.52
CA PRO A 290 19.90 -9.59 18.67
C PRO A 290 20.97 -8.96 17.77
N LEU A 291 20.71 -7.79 17.19
CA LEU A 291 21.68 -7.07 16.36
C LEU A 291 22.92 -6.66 17.16
N CYS A 292 22.73 -6.14 18.37
CA CYS A 292 23.83 -5.78 19.26
C CYS A 292 24.70 -6.99 19.62
N MET A 293 24.06 -8.11 20.01
CA MET A 293 24.75 -9.34 20.36
C MET A 293 25.48 -9.97 19.18
N ASP A 294 24.86 -10.04 18.00
CA ASP A 294 25.47 -10.62 16.81
C ASP A 294 26.68 -9.78 16.36
N ILE A 295 26.58 -8.44 16.39
CA ILE A 295 27.72 -7.54 16.07
C ILE A 295 28.84 -7.68 17.09
N GLU A 296 28.53 -7.73 18.39
CA GLU A 296 29.54 -7.95 19.43
C GLU A 296 30.26 -9.28 19.24
N ASN A 297 29.51 -10.36 18.99
CA ASN A 297 30.05 -11.69 18.76
C ASN A 297 30.96 -11.72 17.52
N ASP A 298 30.54 -11.10 16.41
CA ASP A 298 31.33 -11.00 15.19
C ASP A 298 32.64 -10.22 15.42
N LEU A 299 32.57 -9.08 16.10
CA LEU A 299 33.76 -8.29 16.45
C LEU A 299 34.69 -9.08 17.38
N ARG A 300 34.13 -9.75 18.40
CA ARG A 300 34.88 -10.58 19.33
C ARG A 300 35.59 -11.74 18.61
N LEU A 301 34.90 -12.46 17.72
CA LEU A 301 35.48 -13.53 16.92
C LEU A 301 36.58 -13.01 15.99
N HIS A 302 36.36 -11.86 15.34
CA HIS A 302 37.37 -11.23 14.49
C HIS A 302 38.65 -10.89 15.28
N VAL A 303 38.51 -10.25 16.43
CA VAL A 303 39.64 -9.93 17.32
C VAL A 303 40.36 -11.19 17.78
N HIS A 304 39.63 -12.20 18.26
CA HIS A 304 40.23 -13.43 18.77
C HIS A 304 40.97 -14.19 17.66
N SER A 305 40.45 -14.19 16.43
CA SER A 305 41.15 -14.81 15.29
C SER A 305 42.45 -14.11 14.90
N VAL A 306 42.58 -12.82 15.19
CA VAL A 306 43.81 -12.04 14.92
C VAL A 306 44.84 -12.22 16.04
N HIS A 307 44.41 -12.44 17.28
CA HIS A 307 45.27 -12.48 18.46
C HIS A 307 45.56 -13.90 18.99
N LEU A 308 44.78 -14.92 18.60
CA LEU A 308 44.95 -16.31 19.02
C LEU A 308 45.22 -17.20 17.80
N GLU A 309 46.41 -17.80 17.75
CA GLU A 309 46.92 -18.61 16.62
C GLU A 309 46.09 -19.88 16.28
N HIS A 310 44.99 -20.15 16.97
CA HIS A 310 44.18 -21.38 16.84
C HIS A 310 42.71 -21.12 16.49
N MET A 311 42.32 -19.88 16.19
CA MET A 311 40.96 -19.54 15.76
C MET A 311 41.01 -18.93 14.35
N GLU A 312 40.41 -19.61 13.37
CA GLU A 312 40.24 -19.07 12.03
C GLU A 312 39.03 -18.13 12.00
N THR A 313 39.13 -16.98 11.31
CA THR A 313 37.97 -16.13 11.02
C THR A 313 36.89 -16.97 10.32
N PRO A 314 35.63 -16.94 10.77
CA PRO A 314 34.55 -17.59 10.05
C PRO A 314 34.50 -17.07 8.60
N ASN A 315 34.82 -17.93 7.63
CA ASN A 315 34.74 -17.54 6.22
C ASN A 315 33.27 -17.37 5.84
N PRO A 316 32.84 -16.18 5.35
CA PRO A 316 31.44 -15.93 4.98
C PRO A 316 30.94 -16.82 3.82
N ILE A 317 31.85 -17.48 3.10
CA ILE A 317 31.54 -18.45 2.03
C ILE A 317 31.20 -19.83 2.60
N ASN A 318 31.79 -20.19 3.74
CA ASN A 318 31.64 -21.52 4.33
C ASN A 318 30.58 -21.57 5.44
N ASN A 319 30.17 -20.41 5.97
CA ASN A 319 29.22 -20.32 7.06
C ASN A 319 27.84 -19.89 6.52
N ALA A 320 26.91 -20.84 6.38
CA ALA A 320 25.58 -20.59 5.84
C ALA A 320 24.74 -19.63 6.71
N ASP A 321 25.09 -19.49 7.98
CA ASP A 321 24.41 -18.63 8.95
C ASP A 321 25.03 -17.22 9.06
N PHE A 322 26.02 -16.88 8.21
CA PHE A 322 26.62 -15.55 8.21
C PHE A 322 25.61 -14.49 7.74
N LYS A 323 25.22 -13.60 8.66
CA LYS A 323 24.28 -12.51 8.37
C LYS A 323 25.05 -11.27 7.93
N VAL A 324 24.64 -10.69 6.81
CA VAL A 324 25.21 -9.45 6.31
C VAL A 324 24.58 -8.24 7.04
N LEU A 325 25.08 -7.92 8.23
CA LEU A 325 24.44 -6.95 9.15
C LEU A 325 24.57 -5.47 8.75
N HIS A 326 25.45 -5.13 7.80
CA HIS A 326 25.61 -3.73 7.35
C HIS A 326 24.31 -3.12 6.82
N TYR A 327 23.41 -3.94 6.25
CA TYR A 327 22.10 -3.48 5.80
C TYR A 327 21.27 -2.81 6.90
N TYR A 328 21.42 -3.23 8.16
CA TYR A 328 20.78 -2.60 9.32
C TYR A 328 21.49 -1.32 9.75
N MET A 329 22.83 -1.31 9.69
CA MET A 329 23.65 -0.15 10.09
C MET A 329 23.51 1.03 9.12
N ASP A 330 23.22 0.76 7.85
CA ASP A 330 23.01 1.78 6.82
C ASP A 330 21.56 2.27 6.73
N LEU A 331 20.66 1.74 7.56
CA LEU A 331 19.30 2.24 7.65
C LEU A 331 19.30 3.67 8.20
N ARG A 332 18.46 4.50 7.58
CA ARG A 332 18.10 5.79 8.17
C ARG A 332 17.26 5.56 9.43
N PRO A 333 17.31 6.50 10.40
CA PRO A 333 16.53 6.41 11.62
C PRO A 333 15.06 6.11 11.35
N ILE A 334 14.55 5.09 12.03
CA ILE A 334 13.19 4.57 11.87
C ILE A 334 12.30 5.34 12.84
N ARG A 335 11.23 5.95 12.32
CA ARG A 335 10.26 6.62 13.18
C ARG A 335 9.12 5.68 13.54
N ILE A 336 8.98 5.39 14.84
CA ILE A 336 7.98 4.47 15.41
C ILE A 336 7.21 5.29 16.46
N TRP A 337 5.91 5.55 16.22
CA TRP A 337 4.99 6.23 17.16
C TRP A 337 5.54 7.51 17.82
N GLY A 338 6.22 8.34 17.02
CA GLY A 338 6.78 9.62 17.46
C GLY A 338 8.21 9.54 18.01
N LYS A 339 8.69 8.34 18.38
CA LYS A 339 10.09 8.08 18.72
C LYS A 339 10.92 7.77 17.48
N CYS A 340 12.21 8.07 17.57
CA CYS A 340 13.17 7.83 16.52
C CYS A 340 14.14 6.76 17.01
N VAL A 341 14.20 5.63 16.30
CA VAL A 341 15.11 4.52 16.57
C VAL A 341 16.20 4.58 15.52
N ASP A 342 17.39 5.01 15.90
CA ASP A 342 18.59 4.89 15.08
C ASP A 342 19.35 3.63 15.53
N LEU A 343 19.36 2.60 14.65
CA LEU A 343 20.00 1.32 14.96
C LEU A 343 21.52 1.49 15.13
N ARG A 344 22.14 2.38 14.37
CA ARG A 344 23.59 2.62 14.47
C ARG A 344 23.93 3.17 15.84
N ASP A 345 23.23 4.20 16.27
CA ASP A 345 23.46 4.83 17.58
C ASP A 345 23.22 3.84 18.72
N ARG A 346 22.19 2.97 18.62
CA ARG A 346 21.91 1.95 19.64
C ARG A 346 23.01 0.90 19.74
N VAL A 347 23.49 0.39 18.60
CA VAL A 347 24.60 -0.55 18.56
C VAL A 347 25.87 0.09 19.11
N THR A 348 26.19 1.33 18.71
CA THR A 348 27.35 2.06 19.22
C THR A 348 27.29 2.21 20.74
N HIS A 349 26.16 2.65 21.29
CA HIS A 349 26.00 2.82 22.72
C HIS A 349 26.12 1.49 23.50
N TYR A 350 25.58 0.41 22.94
CA TYR A 350 25.72 -0.93 23.52
C TYR A 350 27.19 -1.37 23.56
N LEU A 351 27.91 -1.25 22.44
CA LEU A 351 29.32 -1.63 22.37
C LEU A 351 30.21 -0.79 23.29
N GLU A 352 29.98 0.52 23.38
CA GLU A 352 30.69 1.41 24.32
C GLU A 352 30.48 0.98 25.78
N SER A 353 29.24 0.67 26.15
CA SER A 353 28.87 0.23 27.50
C SER A 353 29.51 -1.12 27.83
N THR A 354 29.45 -2.07 26.90
CA THR A 354 30.07 -3.41 27.05
C THR A 354 31.59 -3.30 27.15
N PHE A 355 32.21 -2.45 26.33
CA PHE A 355 33.66 -2.18 26.41
C PHE A 355 34.06 -1.59 27.77
N TYR A 356 33.31 -0.60 28.27
CA TYR A 356 33.55 -0.03 29.60
C TYR A 356 33.44 -1.09 30.70
N ASN A 357 32.42 -1.94 30.65
CA ASN A 357 32.21 -3.00 31.64
C ASN A 357 33.31 -4.07 31.57
N LEU A 358 33.75 -4.47 30.37
CA LEU A 358 34.80 -5.48 30.22
C LEU A 358 36.19 -4.96 30.62
N THR A 359 36.51 -3.70 30.27
CA THR A 359 37.80 -3.09 30.63
C THR A 359 37.92 -2.76 32.11
N THR A 360 36.80 -2.48 32.80
CA THR A 360 36.78 -2.31 34.26
C THR A 360 36.91 -3.64 35.01
N VAL A 361 36.46 -4.76 34.44
CA VAL A 361 36.51 -6.10 35.06
C VAL A 361 37.82 -6.85 34.74
N ALA A 362 38.40 -6.69 33.55
CA ALA A 362 39.61 -7.41 33.11
C ALA A 362 40.70 -6.47 32.57
N LEU A 363 41.31 -5.68 33.47
CA LEU A 363 42.38 -4.72 33.16
C LEU A 363 43.60 -5.31 32.43
N HIS A 364 43.83 -6.62 32.48
CA HIS A 364 45.01 -7.26 31.89
C HIS A 364 44.84 -7.62 30.41
N ASP A 365 43.60 -7.67 29.90
CA ASP A 365 43.27 -8.11 28.54
C ASP A 365 42.83 -6.94 27.64
N TRP A 366 43.12 -5.70 28.08
CA TRP A 366 42.66 -4.47 27.44
C TRP A 366 43.12 -4.31 25.99
N LYS A 367 44.27 -4.88 25.61
CA LYS A 367 44.83 -4.79 24.25
C LYS A 367 43.96 -5.50 23.22
N THR A 368 43.38 -6.62 23.60
CA THR A 368 42.47 -7.42 22.78
C THR A 368 41.19 -6.61 22.46
N TYR A 369 40.66 -5.90 23.46
CA TYR A 369 39.45 -5.08 23.28
C TYR A 369 39.71 -3.76 22.54
N VAL A 370 40.89 -3.13 22.69
CA VAL A 370 41.21 -1.85 22.01
C VAL A 370 41.35 -2.01 20.49
N CYS A 371 41.81 -3.15 19.98
CA CYS A 371 41.89 -3.41 18.54
C CYS A 371 40.56 -3.84 17.90
N GLY A 372 39.54 -4.19 18.69
CA GLY A 372 38.26 -4.73 18.20
C GLY A 372 37.14 -3.76 17.97
N PHE A 373 37.24 -2.55 18.53
CA PHE A 373 36.14 -1.60 18.63
C PHE A 373 36.46 -0.21 18.03
N VAL A 374 37.55 -0.10 17.27
CA VAL A 374 37.94 1.13 16.54
C VAL A 374 37.58 1.04 15.07
#